data_AF-A0A7H4P1N4-F1
#
_entry.id   AF-A0A7H4P1N4-F1
#
_cell.length_a   1.000
_cell.length_b   1.000
_cell.length_c   1.000
_cell.angle_alpha   90.00
_cell.angle_beta   90.00
_cell.angle_gamma   90.00
#
_symmetry.space_group_name_H-M   'P 1'
#
loop_
_entity.id
_entity.type
_entity.pdbx_description
1 polymer ?
#
loop_
_entity_poly.entity_id
_entity_poly.type
_entity_poly.pdbx_seq_one_letter_code
_entity_poly.pdbx_strand_id
1 'polypeptide(L)'
;MQRLKKLHVFHQDGERVMVLQSAGNLATTQSVISLLSGRIRTQQEPNLMQVTSLYDAAMLIGKTLQEVIQRDSSNQQNCGNTNFNCNLLLGGQIAGEAHRLFHIYPEGNFIEATRDTPYFQIGESKYGKPIIDRVLTIDTPLEQAMCCALISIDSTLRSNLSVGLPLDTLLYRSGSLSSAEQHRITESDPYFNTIRKAWSEGLQSTFLKLPPFTPGGQNQAEK
;
A
#
# COMPACT_ATOMS: atom_id res chain seq x y z
N MET A 1 -10.06 -19.32 -8.75
CA MET A 1 -10.67 -18.23 -7.96
C MET A 1 -9.99 -16.93 -8.34
N GLN A 2 -10.70 -15.99 -8.98
CA GLN A 2 -10.12 -14.72 -9.42
C GLN A 2 -9.83 -13.85 -8.19
N ARG A 3 -8.55 -13.54 -7.93
CA ARG A 3 -8.16 -12.67 -6.81
C ARG A 3 -8.43 -11.21 -7.16
N LEU A 4 -9.00 -10.49 -6.20
CA LEU A 4 -9.55 -9.14 -6.38
C LEU A 4 -8.44 -8.09 -6.40
N LYS A 5 -8.55 -7.12 -7.31
CA LYS A 5 -7.63 -5.97 -7.40
C LYS A 5 -7.76 -5.12 -6.13
N LYS A 6 -6.62 -4.69 -5.57
CA LYS A 6 -6.55 -3.82 -4.37
C LYS A 6 -5.85 -2.49 -4.64
N LEU A 7 -5.53 -2.20 -5.89
CA LEU A 7 -4.92 -0.97 -6.38
C LEU A 7 -5.78 -0.45 -7.53
N HIS A 8 -6.37 0.73 -7.33
CA HIS A 8 -7.28 1.37 -8.28
C HIS A 8 -6.68 2.71 -8.70
N VAL A 9 -6.67 2.98 -10.01
CA VAL A 9 -6.12 4.22 -10.55
C VAL A 9 -7.28 5.06 -11.09
N PHE A 10 -7.35 6.30 -10.65
CA PHE A 10 -8.21 7.35 -11.17
C PHE A 10 -7.29 8.35 -11.89
N HIS A 11 -7.42 8.45 -13.21
CA HIS A 11 -6.46 9.17 -14.04
C HIS A 11 -7.19 10.00 -15.09
N GLN A 12 -6.66 11.19 -15.33
CA GLN A 12 -7.03 12.09 -16.41
C GLN A 12 -5.74 12.65 -17.02
N ASP A 13 -5.58 12.41 -18.32
CA ASP A 13 -4.34 12.70 -19.04
C ASP A 13 -3.90 14.15 -18.90
N GLY A 14 -2.63 14.34 -18.54
CA GLY A 14 -2.02 15.66 -18.38
C GLY A 14 -2.52 16.47 -17.18
N GLU A 15 -3.45 15.92 -16.38
CA GLU A 15 -4.06 16.67 -15.28
C GLU A 15 -3.85 15.99 -13.91
N ARG A 16 -4.19 14.71 -13.76
CA ARG A 16 -4.16 14.06 -12.45
C ARG A 16 -3.95 12.55 -12.54
N VAL A 17 -3.20 12.02 -11.59
CA VAL A 17 -3.11 10.59 -11.30
C VAL A 17 -3.34 10.40 -9.81
N MET A 18 -4.37 9.64 -9.46
CA MET A 18 -4.67 9.24 -8.08
C MET A 18 -4.75 7.74 -7.99
N VAL A 19 -4.15 7.19 -6.96
CA VAL A 19 -3.98 5.77 -6.72
C VAL A 19 -4.59 5.46 -5.36
N LEU A 20 -5.58 4.58 -5.36
CA LEU A 20 -6.28 4.16 -4.16
C LEU A 20 -5.96 2.69 -3.88
N GLN A 21 -5.37 2.40 -2.72
CA GLN A 21 -5.13 1.05 -2.23
C GLN A 21 -6.07 0.72 -1.08
N SER A 22 -6.46 -0.55 -0.95
CA SER A 22 -7.52 -0.96 -0.01
C SER A 22 -7.19 -2.21 0.81
N ALA A 23 -7.46 -2.17 2.12
CA ALA A 23 -7.36 -3.32 3.04
C ALA A 23 -8.49 -3.30 4.08
N GLY A 24 -8.89 -4.48 4.56
CA GLY A 24 -10.02 -4.65 5.50
C GLY A 24 -11.24 -5.27 4.83
N ASN A 25 -12.44 -4.90 5.30
CA ASN A 25 -13.69 -5.49 4.83
C ASN A 25 -13.86 -5.30 3.31
N LEU A 26 -14.04 -6.42 2.60
CA LEU A 26 -14.10 -6.41 1.14
C LEU A 26 -15.36 -5.72 0.60
N ALA A 27 -16.51 -5.96 1.22
CA ALA A 27 -17.77 -5.36 0.80
C ALA A 27 -17.74 -3.83 0.94
N THR A 28 -17.15 -3.35 2.03
CA THR A 28 -16.94 -1.92 2.29
C THR A 28 -16.00 -1.31 1.24
N THR A 29 -14.81 -1.88 1.05
CA THR A 29 -13.83 -1.36 0.08
C THR A 29 -14.37 -1.33 -1.35
N GLN A 30 -15.04 -2.41 -1.80
CA GLN A 30 -15.67 -2.45 -3.11
C GLN A 30 -16.81 -1.43 -3.26
N SER A 31 -17.62 -1.24 -2.22
CA SER A 31 -18.69 -0.24 -2.23
C SER A 31 -18.11 1.17 -2.37
N VAL A 32 -17.05 1.51 -1.63
CA VAL A 32 -16.38 2.82 -1.72
C VAL A 32 -15.86 3.06 -3.14
N ILE A 33 -15.11 2.10 -3.70
CA ILE A 33 -14.56 2.23 -5.06
C ILE A 33 -15.69 2.35 -6.10
N SER A 34 -16.77 1.61 -5.93
CA SER A 34 -17.92 1.62 -6.84
C SER A 34 -18.67 2.96 -6.80
N LEU A 35 -18.86 3.53 -5.60
CA LEU A 35 -19.49 4.85 -5.44
C LEU A 35 -18.63 5.96 -6.04
N LEU A 36 -17.31 5.96 -5.77
CA LEU A 36 -16.38 6.93 -6.35
C LEU A 36 -16.40 6.85 -7.88
N SER A 37 -16.31 5.64 -8.45
CA SER A 37 -16.37 5.43 -9.90
C SER A 37 -17.73 5.78 -10.49
N GLY A 38 -18.82 5.49 -9.77
CA GLY A 38 -20.18 5.84 -10.15
C GLY A 38 -20.37 7.35 -10.27
N ARG A 39 -19.95 8.11 -9.25
CA ARG A 39 -20.03 9.57 -9.23
C ARG A 39 -19.25 10.22 -10.35
N ILE A 40 -18.07 9.70 -10.69
CA ILE A 40 -17.29 10.15 -11.84
C ILE A 40 -18.08 9.91 -13.13
N ARG A 41 -18.61 8.70 -13.34
CA ARG A 41 -19.33 8.32 -14.56
C ARG A 41 -20.60 9.15 -14.77
N THR A 42 -21.33 9.44 -13.70
CA THR A 42 -22.58 10.24 -13.76
C THR A 42 -22.34 11.73 -13.61
N GLN A 43 -21.09 12.18 -13.52
CA GLN A 43 -20.72 13.58 -13.24
C GLN A 43 -21.43 14.15 -12.00
N GLN A 44 -21.67 13.29 -11.00
CA GLN A 44 -22.27 13.73 -9.74
C GLN A 44 -21.21 14.46 -8.90
N GLU A 45 -21.54 15.65 -8.41
CA GLU A 45 -20.62 16.44 -7.60
C GLU A 45 -20.87 16.22 -6.09
N PRO A 46 -19.81 16.19 -5.26
CA PRO A 46 -18.39 16.19 -5.63
C PRO A 46 -17.88 14.82 -6.11
N ASN A 47 -16.96 14.79 -7.08
CA ASN A 47 -16.23 13.58 -7.49
C ASN A 47 -14.72 13.83 -7.65
N LEU A 48 -13.94 12.73 -7.74
CA LEU A 48 -12.47 12.77 -7.77
C LEU A 48 -11.89 13.50 -9.00
N MET A 49 -12.63 13.65 -10.10
CA MET A 49 -12.13 14.35 -11.29
C MET A 49 -12.27 15.87 -11.20
N GLN A 50 -12.92 16.37 -10.14
CA GLN A 50 -13.18 17.82 -9.97
C GLN A 50 -12.54 18.41 -8.72
N VAL A 51 -12.01 17.57 -7.82
CA VAL A 51 -11.28 18.05 -6.63
C VAL A 51 -10.06 18.86 -7.04
N THR A 52 -9.76 19.91 -6.27
CA THR A 52 -8.68 20.87 -6.55
C THR A 52 -7.33 20.47 -5.97
N SER A 53 -7.33 19.65 -4.92
CA SER A 53 -6.11 19.16 -4.27
C SER A 53 -6.21 17.70 -3.90
N LEU A 54 -5.07 17.06 -3.68
CA LEU A 54 -5.04 15.68 -3.19
C LEU A 54 -5.59 15.56 -1.75
N TYR A 55 -5.57 16.65 -0.99
CA TYR A 55 -6.21 16.75 0.33
C TYR A 55 -7.74 16.69 0.21
N ASP A 56 -8.32 17.42 -0.74
CA ASP A 56 -9.77 17.37 -1.03
C ASP A 56 -10.20 15.97 -1.49
N ALA A 57 -9.33 15.29 -2.26
CA ALA A 57 -9.52 13.89 -2.62
C ALA A 57 -9.56 12.98 -1.37
N ALA A 58 -8.63 13.15 -0.43
CA ALA A 58 -8.61 12.39 0.83
C ALA A 58 -9.87 12.64 1.67
N MET A 59 -10.31 13.90 1.78
CA MET A 59 -11.58 14.25 2.43
C MET A 59 -12.79 13.59 1.79
N LEU A 60 -12.89 13.63 0.45
CA LEU A 60 -14.00 13.02 -0.28
C LEU A 60 -14.05 11.50 -0.09
N ILE A 61 -12.89 10.85 -0.13
CA ILE A 61 -12.79 9.40 0.08
C ILE A 61 -13.15 9.05 1.53
N GLY A 62 -12.68 9.82 2.52
CA GLY A 62 -13.05 9.66 3.93
C GLY A 62 -14.56 9.78 4.16
N LYS A 63 -15.23 10.78 3.57
CA LYS A 63 -16.69 10.93 3.61
C LYS A 63 -17.42 9.75 2.96
N THR A 64 -16.92 9.28 1.81
CA THR A 64 -17.50 8.14 1.10
C THR A 64 -17.35 6.85 1.90
N LEU A 65 -16.25 6.69 2.62
CA LEU A 65 -16.03 5.56 3.53
C LEU A 65 -17.03 5.58 4.68
N GLN A 66 -17.21 6.74 5.35
CA GLN A 66 -18.20 6.90 6.41
C GLN A 66 -19.62 6.60 5.93
N GLU A 67 -20.00 7.09 4.74
CA GLU A 67 -21.31 6.81 4.13
C GLU A 67 -21.56 5.31 3.96
N VAL A 68 -20.58 4.57 3.45
CA VAL A 68 -20.70 3.12 3.27
C VAL A 68 -20.80 2.41 4.61
N ILE A 69 -19.92 2.74 5.56
CA ILE A 69 -19.94 2.12 6.90
C ILE A 69 -21.27 2.39 7.60
N GLN A 70 -21.78 3.62 7.53
CA GLN A 70 -23.06 3.99 8.14
C GLN A 70 -24.23 3.23 7.52
N ARG A 71 -24.29 3.16 6.19
CA ARG A 71 -25.32 2.42 5.44
C ARG A 71 -25.32 0.92 5.79
N ASP A 72 -24.14 0.31 5.84
CA ASP A 72 -24.02 -1.13 6.08
C ASP A 72 -24.28 -1.48 7.56
N SER A 73 -23.91 -0.57 8.48
CA SER A 73 -24.18 -0.72 9.92
C SER A 73 -25.65 -0.50 10.27
N SER A 74 -26.34 0.44 9.62
CA SER A 74 -27.77 0.70 9.89
C SER A 74 -28.67 -0.49 9.54
N ASN A 75 -28.26 -1.28 8.53
CA ASN A 75 -28.99 -2.49 8.12
C ASN A 75 -28.79 -3.66 9.11
N GLN A 76 -27.89 -3.54 10.09
CA GLN A 76 -27.50 -4.60 11.02
C GLN A 76 -28.01 -4.45 12.46
N GLN A 77 -28.92 -3.51 12.76
CA GLN A 77 -29.51 -3.38 14.10
C GLN A 77 -30.14 -4.69 14.65
N ASN A 78 -30.31 -5.72 13.81
CA ASN A 78 -30.82 -7.04 14.18
C ASN A 78 -29.79 -8.21 14.17
N CYS A 79 -28.51 -8.01 13.81
CA CYS A 79 -27.55 -9.12 13.64
C CYS A 79 -26.08 -8.77 13.96
N GLY A 80 -25.68 -8.92 15.24
CA GLY A 80 -24.30 -9.25 15.65
C GLY A 80 -23.16 -8.24 15.40
N ASN A 81 -22.04 -8.47 16.09
CA ASN A 81 -20.83 -7.63 16.11
C ASN A 81 -19.98 -7.79 14.82
N THR A 82 -20.50 -7.37 13.67
CA THR A 82 -19.76 -7.45 12.39
C THR A 82 -18.85 -6.24 12.20
N ASN A 83 -17.58 -6.46 11.88
CA ASN A 83 -16.61 -5.39 11.64
C ASN A 83 -16.60 -4.98 10.13
N PHE A 84 -17.03 -3.75 9.85
CA PHE A 84 -17.04 -3.14 8.51
C PHE A 84 -15.83 -2.24 8.24
N ASN A 85 -14.85 -2.22 9.13
CA ASN A 85 -13.75 -1.29 9.03
C ASN A 85 -12.83 -1.65 7.86
N CYS A 86 -12.32 -0.61 7.19
CA CYS A 86 -11.28 -0.72 6.20
C CYS A 86 -10.33 0.48 6.29
N ASN A 87 -9.11 0.28 5.81
CA ASN A 87 -8.09 1.32 5.70
C ASN A 87 -7.77 1.50 4.22
N LEU A 88 -7.54 2.75 3.82
CA LEU A 88 -7.22 3.10 2.45
C LEU A 88 -5.91 3.90 2.41
N LEU A 89 -5.11 3.70 1.36
CA LEU A 89 -4.01 4.60 1.04
C LEU A 89 -4.36 5.36 -0.24
N LEU A 90 -4.20 6.67 -0.21
CA LEU A 90 -4.36 7.55 -1.37
C LEU A 90 -3.01 8.18 -1.70
N GLY A 91 -2.44 7.84 -2.84
CA GLY A 91 -1.23 8.51 -3.36
C GLY A 91 -1.51 9.11 -4.72
N GLY A 92 -0.74 10.11 -5.13
CA GLY A 92 -0.90 10.69 -6.46
C GLY A 92 -0.40 12.11 -6.59
N GLN A 93 -0.77 12.74 -7.70
CA GLN A 93 -0.46 14.13 -8.00
C GLN A 93 -1.57 14.71 -8.89
N ILE A 94 -1.92 15.97 -8.61
CA ILE A 94 -2.74 16.84 -9.45
C ILE A 94 -1.82 17.92 -10.02
N ALA A 95 -2.02 18.31 -11.28
CA ALA A 95 -1.23 19.33 -11.96
C ALA A 95 -1.20 20.63 -11.13
N GLY A 96 0.00 21.18 -10.93
CA GLY A 96 0.22 22.36 -10.08
C GLY A 96 0.54 22.03 -8.61
N GLU A 97 0.34 20.79 -8.15
CA GLU A 97 0.74 20.35 -6.81
C GLU A 97 1.95 19.40 -6.86
N ALA A 98 2.65 19.27 -5.72
CA ALA A 98 3.58 18.16 -5.51
C ALA A 98 2.82 16.83 -5.37
N HIS A 99 3.50 15.70 -5.59
CA HIS A 99 2.91 14.40 -5.27
C HIS A 99 2.75 14.26 -3.75
N ARG A 100 1.66 13.62 -3.31
CA ARG A 100 1.31 13.46 -1.89
C ARG A 100 0.81 12.04 -1.62
N LEU A 101 0.83 11.64 -0.37
CA LEU A 101 0.40 10.31 0.09
C LEU A 101 -0.34 10.41 1.42
N PHE A 102 -1.50 9.79 1.50
CA PHE A 102 -2.38 9.79 2.68
C PHE A 102 -2.73 8.38 3.12
N HIS A 103 -2.88 8.21 4.43
CA HIS A 103 -3.52 7.04 5.04
C HIS A 103 -4.85 7.45 5.64
N ILE A 104 -5.94 6.89 5.09
CA ILE A 104 -7.31 7.13 5.52
C ILE A 104 -7.76 5.98 6.42
N TYR A 105 -8.21 6.35 7.62
CA TYR A 105 -8.67 5.44 8.67
C TYR A 105 -10.17 5.13 8.54
N PRO A 106 -10.68 4.07 9.22
CA PRO A 106 -12.10 3.71 9.21
C PRO A 106 -13.03 4.86 9.61
N GLU A 107 -12.56 5.75 10.49
CA GLU A 107 -13.29 6.92 10.97
C GLU A 107 -13.38 8.03 9.92
N GLY A 108 -12.77 7.86 8.74
CA GLY A 108 -12.79 8.82 7.63
C GLY A 108 -11.81 9.99 7.77
N ASN A 109 -11.13 10.12 8.91
CA ASN A 109 -9.97 11.00 9.05
C ASN A 109 -8.72 10.37 8.41
N PHE A 110 -7.68 11.16 8.26
CA PHE A 110 -6.47 10.74 7.57
C PHE A 110 -5.23 11.49 8.07
N ILE A 111 -4.07 10.89 7.82
CA ILE A 111 -2.75 11.51 7.98
C ILE A 111 -2.03 11.57 6.63
N GLU A 112 -1.07 12.48 6.51
CA GLU A 112 -0.24 12.64 5.32
C GLU A 112 1.19 12.17 5.60
N ALA A 113 1.81 11.53 4.60
CA ALA A 113 3.20 11.15 4.65
C ALA A 113 4.10 12.39 4.66
N THR A 114 5.21 12.32 5.37
CA THR A 114 6.20 13.39 5.45
C THR A 114 7.58 12.87 5.06
N ARG A 115 8.58 13.73 5.05
CA ARG A 115 9.97 13.29 4.85
C ARG A 115 10.43 12.33 5.95
N ASP A 116 9.96 12.50 7.18
CA ASP A 116 10.30 11.65 8.32
C ASP A 116 9.51 10.33 8.32
N THR A 117 8.29 10.35 7.77
CA THR A 117 7.47 9.15 7.58
C THR A 117 7.05 9.01 6.11
N PRO A 118 7.96 8.54 5.23
CA PRO A 118 7.77 8.61 3.78
C PRO A 118 6.95 7.45 3.20
N TYR A 119 6.41 6.55 4.03
CA TYR A 119 5.64 5.40 3.57
C TYR A 119 4.53 5.03 4.57
N PHE A 120 3.50 4.36 4.05
CA PHE A 120 2.45 3.74 4.86
C PHE A 120 2.23 2.28 4.46
N GLN A 121 1.66 1.49 5.36
CA GLN A 121 1.26 0.12 5.12
C GLN A 121 -0.14 -0.12 5.68
N ILE A 122 -0.96 -0.90 4.98
CA ILE A 122 -2.30 -1.31 5.40
C ILE A 122 -2.46 -2.84 5.24
N GLY A 123 -3.31 -3.46 6.05
CA GLY A 123 -3.46 -4.92 6.10
C GLY A 123 -2.38 -5.59 6.97
N GLU A 124 -1.92 -6.78 6.57
CA GLU A 124 -0.88 -7.55 7.27
C GLU A 124 0.52 -6.97 7.01
N SER A 125 0.89 -5.93 7.73
CA SER A 125 2.09 -5.11 7.46
C SER A 125 3.35 -5.50 8.24
N LYS A 126 3.20 -6.22 9.37
CA LYS A 126 4.27 -6.43 10.35
C LYS A 126 5.47 -7.21 9.82
N TYR A 127 5.25 -8.19 8.94
CA TYR A 127 6.30 -9.08 8.43
C TYR A 127 7.27 -8.38 7.47
N GLY A 128 6.75 -7.49 6.63
CA GLY A 128 7.54 -6.75 5.64
C GLY A 128 8.12 -5.43 6.15
N LYS A 129 7.62 -4.91 7.28
CA LYS A 129 8.08 -3.63 7.85
C LYS A 129 9.60 -3.56 8.11
N PRO A 130 10.27 -4.59 8.67
CA PRO A 130 11.68 -4.48 9.04
C PRO A 130 12.66 -4.29 7.88
N ILE A 131 12.32 -4.68 6.65
CA ILE A 131 13.19 -4.37 5.49
C ILE A 131 13.02 -2.91 5.08
N ILE A 132 11.79 -2.41 5.06
CA ILE A 132 11.48 -1.01 4.74
C ILE A 132 12.21 -0.07 5.70
N ASP A 133 12.09 -0.31 7.01
CA ASP A 133 12.73 0.50 8.06
C ASP A 133 14.27 0.52 7.96
N ARG A 134 14.88 -0.49 7.31
CA ARG A 134 16.35 -0.59 7.20
C ARG A 134 16.91 0.05 5.94
N VAL A 135 16.13 0.13 4.85
CA VAL A 135 16.67 0.47 3.52
C VAL A 135 15.96 1.63 2.84
N LEU A 136 14.71 1.91 3.20
CA LEU A 136 13.94 2.97 2.56
C LEU A 136 14.18 4.31 3.25
N THR A 137 14.56 5.30 2.46
CA THR A 137 14.70 6.70 2.86
C THR A 137 14.00 7.59 1.83
N ILE A 138 13.78 8.87 2.14
CA ILE A 138 13.16 9.81 1.19
C ILE A 138 14.00 10.00 -0.09
N ASP A 139 15.32 9.78 -0.01
CA ASP A 139 16.25 9.94 -1.13
C ASP A 139 16.50 8.62 -1.89
N THR A 140 15.85 7.52 -1.49
CA THR A 140 15.97 6.22 -2.16
C THR A 140 15.42 6.31 -3.59
N PRO A 141 16.18 5.92 -4.64
CA PRO A 141 15.70 5.90 -6.01
C PRO A 141 14.46 5.03 -6.18
N LEU A 142 13.54 5.43 -7.06
CA LEU A 142 12.22 4.85 -7.19
C LEU A 142 12.26 3.34 -7.54
N GLU A 143 13.20 2.93 -8.40
CA GLU A 143 13.41 1.53 -8.76
C GLU A 143 13.89 0.70 -7.56
N GLN A 144 14.74 1.27 -6.69
CA GLN A 144 15.18 0.61 -5.46
C GLN A 144 14.06 0.54 -4.42
N ALA A 145 13.23 1.59 -4.33
CA ALA A 145 12.04 1.59 -3.48
C ALA A 145 11.05 0.48 -3.91
N MET A 146 10.86 0.26 -5.21
CA MET A 146 10.06 -0.86 -5.73
C MET A 146 10.69 -2.21 -5.36
N CYS A 147 12.00 -2.40 -5.52
CA CYS A 147 12.68 -3.61 -5.05
C CYS A 147 12.44 -3.87 -3.56
N CYS A 148 12.58 -2.83 -2.73
CA CYS A 148 12.30 -2.91 -1.29
C CYS A 148 10.85 -3.33 -1.02
N ALA A 149 9.87 -2.73 -1.71
CA ALA A 149 8.46 -3.08 -1.58
C ALA A 149 8.20 -4.55 -1.95
N LEU A 150 8.83 -5.07 -3.01
CA LEU A 150 8.68 -6.46 -3.42
C LEU A 150 9.31 -7.45 -2.43
N ILE A 151 10.47 -7.13 -1.86
CA ILE A 151 11.11 -7.95 -0.81
C ILE A 151 10.28 -7.94 0.49
N SER A 152 9.73 -6.78 0.84
CA SER A 152 8.77 -6.65 1.94
C SER A 152 7.57 -7.59 1.74
N ILE A 153 6.99 -7.61 0.54
CA ILE A 153 5.88 -8.50 0.22
C ILE A 153 6.30 -9.98 0.18
N ASP A 154 7.48 -10.34 -0.33
CA ASP A 154 7.97 -11.74 -0.28
C ASP A 154 8.03 -12.26 1.17
N SER A 155 8.55 -11.44 2.08
CA SER A 155 8.62 -11.77 3.51
C SER A 155 7.23 -12.03 4.09
N THR A 156 6.25 -11.21 3.73
CA THR A 156 4.86 -11.37 4.14
C THR A 156 4.20 -12.61 3.51
N LEU A 157 4.38 -12.84 2.21
CA LEU A 157 3.83 -14.00 1.49
C LEU A 157 4.29 -15.34 2.10
N ARG A 158 5.55 -15.41 2.53
CA ARG A 158 6.10 -16.62 3.17
C ARG A 158 5.59 -16.85 4.59
N SER A 159 5.14 -15.79 5.26
CA SER A 159 4.85 -15.80 6.70
C SER A 159 3.35 -15.75 7.02
N ASN A 160 2.49 -15.33 6.07
CA ASN A 160 1.06 -15.19 6.29
C ASN A 160 0.24 -15.53 5.02
N LEU A 161 -0.57 -16.59 5.11
CA LEU A 161 -1.38 -17.11 4.00
C LEU A 161 -2.53 -16.18 3.57
N SER A 162 -2.86 -15.16 4.36
CA SER A 162 -3.88 -14.17 3.98
C SER A 162 -3.39 -13.20 2.89
N VAL A 163 -2.08 -13.13 2.67
CA VAL A 163 -1.46 -12.33 1.61
C VAL A 163 -1.04 -13.24 0.48
N GLY A 164 -1.23 -12.79 -0.77
CA GLY A 164 -1.03 -13.67 -1.91
C GLY A 164 -0.97 -12.97 -3.27
N LEU A 165 -0.28 -13.60 -4.22
CA LEU A 165 -0.20 -13.19 -5.64
C LEU A 165 -1.54 -13.36 -6.39
N PRO A 166 -1.85 -12.60 -7.45
CA PRO A 166 -0.99 -11.61 -8.08
C PRO A 166 -0.93 -10.32 -7.26
N LEU A 167 0.16 -9.58 -7.44
CA LEU A 167 0.32 -8.22 -6.91
C LEU A 167 0.03 -7.22 -8.02
N ASP A 168 -0.61 -6.11 -7.69
CA ASP A 168 -0.74 -4.97 -8.59
C ASP A 168 0.21 -3.87 -8.09
N THR A 169 1.08 -3.38 -8.96
CA THR A 169 2.09 -2.36 -8.66
C THR A 169 1.98 -1.20 -9.65
N LEU A 170 2.43 -0.02 -9.23
CA LEU A 170 2.54 1.16 -10.08
C LEU A 170 3.79 1.93 -9.65
N LEU A 171 4.62 2.30 -10.62
CA LEU A 171 5.71 3.23 -10.44
C LEU A 171 5.26 4.63 -10.91
N TYR A 172 5.29 5.64 -10.05
CA TYR A 172 4.86 6.99 -10.41
C TYR A 172 6.04 7.95 -10.36
N ARG A 173 6.36 8.58 -11.49
CA ARG A 173 7.40 9.61 -11.58
C ARG A 173 6.79 10.98 -11.37
N SER A 174 7.34 11.75 -10.43
CA SER A 174 6.87 13.09 -10.09
C SER A 174 6.79 13.97 -11.34
N GLY A 175 5.65 14.64 -11.52
CA GLY A 175 5.37 15.52 -12.66
C GLY A 175 5.00 14.81 -13.97
N SER A 176 5.07 13.47 -14.02
CA SER A 176 4.73 12.73 -15.26
C SER A 176 3.23 12.75 -15.57
N LEU A 177 2.38 12.86 -14.54
CA LEU A 177 0.92 12.74 -14.63
C LEU A 177 0.47 11.53 -15.48
N SER A 178 1.26 10.45 -15.43
CA SER A 178 1.06 9.23 -16.19
C SER A 178 0.88 8.03 -15.26
N SER A 179 0.02 7.10 -15.69
CA SER A 179 -0.22 5.82 -15.02
C SER A 179 0.33 4.62 -15.82
N ALA A 180 1.25 4.86 -16.75
CA ALA A 180 1.74 3.86 -17.70
C ALA A 180 2.58 2.74 -17.07
N GLU A 181 3.34 3.02 -16.00
CA GLU A 181 4.21 2.03 -15.35
C GLU A 181 3.45 1.15 -14.34
N GLN A 182 2.25 0.68 -14.72
CA GLN A 182 1.49 -0.34 -13.98
C GLN A 182 1.99 -1.73 -14.34
N HIS A 183 2.16 -2.58 -13.34
CA HIS A 183 2.56 -3.97 -13.55
C HIS A 183 1.82 -4.94 -12.64
N ARG A 184 1.34 -6.04 -13.21
CA ARG A 184 0.67 -7.12 -12.46
C ARG A 184 1.60 -8.31 -12.35
N ILE A 185 2.11 -8.53 -11.15
CA ILE A 185 3.08 -9.58 -10.83
C ILE A 185 2.33 -10.87 -10.52
N THR A 186 2.51 -11.89 -11.35
CA THR A 186 1.96 -13.24 -11.16
C THR A 186 3.00 -14.17 -10.52
N GLU A 187 2.62 -15.43 -10.25
CA GLU A 187 3.55 -16.47 -9.79
C GLU A 187 4.67 -16.76 -10.80
N SER A 188 4.42 -16.55 -12.09
CA SER A 188 5.37 -16.77 -13.17
C SER A 188 6.17 -15.51 -13.54
N ASP A 189 6.05 -14.42 -12.78
CA ASP A 189 6.74 -13.17 -13.10
C ASP A 189 8.27 -13.36 -13.03
N PRO A 190 9.01 -13.15 -14.13
CA PRO A 190 10.43 -13.48 -14.20
C PRO A 190 11.27 -12.58 -13.29
N TYR A 191 10.91 -11.30 -13.19
CA TYR A 191 11.64 -10.35 -12.37
C TYR A 191 11.44 -10.65 -10.88
N PHE A 192 10.18 -10.84 -10.46
CA PHE A 192 9.84 -11.17 -9.07
C PHE A 192 10.52 -12.47 -8.62
N ASN A 193 10.51 -13.51 -9.46
CA ASN A 193 11.20 -14.76 -9.15
C ASN A 193 12.72 -14.58 -9.03
N THR A 194 13.32 -13.75 -9.89
CA THR A 194 14.75 -13.43 -9.84
C THR A 194 15.14 -12.75 -8.53
N ILE A 195 14.44 -11.68 -8.15
CA ILE A 195 14.79 -10.91 -6.94
C ILE A 195 14.56 -11.74 -5.66
N ARG A 196 13.52 -12.58 -5.62
CA ARG A 196 13.24 -13.46 -4.47
C ARG A 196 14.36 -14.48 -4.26
N LYS A 197 14.83 -15.08 -5.36
CA LYS A 197 15.94 -16.02 -5.33
C LYS A 197 17.22 -15.33 -4.87
N ALA A 198 17.58 -14.20 -5.50
CA ALA A 198 18.77 -13.44 -5.15
C ALA A 198 18.75 -12.97 -3.68
N TRP A 199 17.60 -12.51 -3.18
CA TRP A 199 17.44 -12.11 -1.79
C TRP A 199 17.64 -13.28 -0.81
N SER A 200 17.02 -14.42 -1.10
CA SER A 200 17.16 -15.63 -0.26
C SER A 200 18.61 -16.11 -0.19
N GLU A 201 19.30 -16.17 -1.34
CA GLU A 201 20.70 -16.60 -1.43
C GLU A 201 21.64 -15.61 -0.71
N GLY A 202 21.41 -14.31 -0.90
CA GLY A 202 22.18 -13.25 -0.23
C GLY A 202 22.02 -13.28 1.30
N LEU A 203 20.79 -13.50 1.79
CA LEU A 203 20.51 -13.59 3.21
C LEU A 203 21.19 -14.81 3.84
N GLN A 204 21.11 -15.98 3.18
CA GLN A 204 21.78 -17.20 3.64
C GLN A 204 23.31 -17.03 3.64
N SER A 205 23.88 -16.45 2.59
CA SER A 205 25.31 -16.18 2.50
C SER A 205 25.79 -15.23 3.61
N THR A 206 25.00 -14.19 3.92
CA THR A 206 25.31 -13.23 4.98
C THR A 206 25.22 -13.89 6.36
N PHE A 207 24.18 -14.69 6.60
CA PHE A 207 23.99 -15.41 7.86
C PHE A 207 25.15 -16.36 8.18
N LEU A 208 25.64 -17.11 7.17
CA LEU A 208 26.78 -18.02 7.33
C LEU A 208 28.10 -17.32 7.63
N LYS A 209 28.20 -16.01 7.36
CA LYS A 209 29.38 -15.17 7.65
C LYS A 209 29.30 -14.50 9.02
N LEU A 210 28.18 -14.62 9.73
CA LEU A 210 28.07 -14.05 11.07
C LEU A 210 29.06 -14.72 12.02
N PRO A 211 29.64 -13.98 12.98
CA PRO A 211 30.50 -14.57 13.98
C PRO A 211 29.72 -15.63 14.77
N PRO A 212 30.32 -16.80 15.07
CA PRO A 212 29.64 -17.84 15.84
C PRO A 212 29.28 -17.30 17.22
N PHE A 213 28.10 -17.67 17.72
CA PHE A 213 27.74 -17.37 19.10
C PHE A 213 28.65 -18.15 20.06
N THR A 214 29.42 -17.42 20.88
CA THR A 214 30.22 -18.00 21.96
C THR A 214 29.58 -17.66 23.30
N PRO A 215 28.88 -18.59 23.96
CA PRO A 215 28.39 -18.35 25.32
C PRO A 215 29.59 -18.23 26.28
N GLY A 216 29.81 -17.04 26.85
CA GLY A 216 30.84 -16.77 27.86
C GLY A 216 32.04 -15.96 27.35
N GLY A 217 31.93 -14.63 27.43
CA GLY A 217 33.12 -13.77 27.42
C GLY A 217 33.66 -13.65 28.85
N GLN A 218 34.60 -14.53 29.23
CA GLN A 218 35.73 -14.32 30.15
C GLN A 218 36.18 -15.65 30.78
N ASN A 219 37.37 -16.11 30.39
CA ASN A 219 38.45 -16.48 31.32
C ASN A 219 39.76 -16.57 30.53
N GLN A 220 40.31 -15.39 30.18
CA GLN A 220 41.75 -15.24 30.14
C GLN A 220 42.19 -14.86 31.56
N ALA A 221 42.38 -15.87 32.39
CA ALA A 221 43.16 -15.79 33.62
C ALA A 221 43.75 -17.18 33.88
N GLU A 222 45.08 -17.23 33.98
CA GLU A 222 45.93 -18.36 34.41
C GLU A 222 46.07 -19.49 33.36
N LYS A 223 47.27 -19.82 32.84
CA LYS A 223 48.64 -19.78 33.37
C LYS A 223 49.65 -19.44 32.29
#